data_AF-A0A6B3PEI3-F1
#
_entry.id   AF-A0A6B3PEI3-F1
#
_cell.length_a   1.000
_cell.length_b   1.000
_cell.length_c   1.000
_cell.angle_alpha   90.00
_cell.angle_beta   90.00
_cell.angle_gamma   90.00
#
_symmetry.space_group_name_H-M   'P 1'
#
loop_
_entity.id
_entity.type
_entity.pdbx_description
1 polymer ?
#
loop_
_entity_poly.entity_id
_entity_poly.type
_entity_poly.pdbx_seq_one_letter_code
_entity_poly.pdbx_strand_id
1 'polypeptide(L)' 'MPERKALSVAVPDDLMEIVKIVAEHSGKSMSSSLIYLAERGAPIFIEEMNKFEAYKALAAKRKAEENKNHS' A
#
# COMPACT_ATOMS: atom_id res chain seq x y z
N MET A 1 24.81 4.06 15.63
CA MET A 1 23.34 4.12 15.76
C MET A 1 22.80 4.55 14.41
N PRO A 2 21.88 3.80 13.76
CA PRO A 2 21.31 4.24 12.48
C PRO A 2 20.52 5.55 12.68
N GLU A 3 20.70 6.51 11.77
CA GLU A 3 19.96 7.77 11.78
C GLU A 3 18.46 7.48 11.62
N ARG A 4 17.65 7.94 12.58
CA ARG A 4 16.20 7.87 12.46
C ARG A 4 15.72 9.06 11.64
N LYS A 5 15.29 8.81 10.41
CA LYS A 5 14.59 9.83 9.60
C LYS A 5 13.20 10.05 10.18
N ALA A 6 12.87 11.30 10.49
CA ALA A 6 11.51 11.66 10.85
C ALA A 6 10.62 11.58 9.60
N LEU A 7 9.52 10.83 9.71
CA LEU A 7 8.50 10.74 8.67
C LEU A 7 7.26 11.49 9.17
N SER A 8 6.76 12.40 8.35
CA SER A 8 5.47 13.05 8.56
C SER A 8 4.51 12.54 7.50
N VAL A 9 3.32 12.11 7.92
CA VAL A 9 2.29 11.56 7.05
C VAL A 9 0.95 12.18 7.40
N ALA A 10 0.18 12.54 6.39
CA ALA A 10 -1.20 12.95 6.56
C ALA A 10 -2.07 11.70 6.67
N VAL A 11 -2.90 11.65 7.71
CA VAL A 11 -3.84 10.55 7.94
C VAL A 11 -5.23 11.17 8.04
N PRO A 12 -6.21 10.70 7.23
CA PRO A 12 -7.61 11.09 7.35
C PRO A 12 -8.16 10.91 8.78
N ASP A 13 -9.10 11.76 9.18
CA ASP A 13 -9.60 11.80 10.57
C ASP A 13 -10.23 10.47 11.01
N ASP A 14 -10.98 9.83 10.13
CA ASP A 14 -11.61 8.52 10.35
C ASP A 14 -10.57 7.41 10.59
N LEU A 15 -9.49 7.41 9.81
CA LEU A 15 -8.38 6.47 10.02
C LEU A 15 -7.55 6.81 11.26
N MET A 16 -7.47 8.09 11.62
CA MET A 16 -6.76 8.53 12.83
C MET A 16 -7.40 7.97 14.10
N GLU A 17 -8.73 7.86 14.14
CA GLU A 17 -9.43 7.21 15.27
C GLU A 17 -9.01 5.75 15.44
N ILE A 18 -8.87 5.02 14.33
CA ILE A 18 -8.38 3.62 14.36
C ILE A 18 -6.96 3.55 14.92
N VAL A 19 -6.08 4.46 14.48
CA VAL A 19 -4.69 4.51 14.97
C VAL A 19 -4.66 4.80 16.49
N LYS A 20 -5.53 5.70 16.98
CA LYS A 20 -5.67 5.99 18.41
C LYS A 20 -6.10 4.76 19.20
N ILE A 21 -7.14 4.07 18.76
CA ILE A 21 -7.63 2.84 19.42
C ILE A 21 -6.52 1.80 19.50
N VAL A 22 -5.76 1.60 18.43
CA VAL A 22 -4.64 0.65 18.40
C VAL A 22 -3.51 1.08 19.34
N ALA A 23 -3.19 2.38 19.40
CA ALA A 23 -2.19 2.93 20.30
C ALA A 23 -2.57 2.73 21.78
N GLU A 24 -3.80 3.08 22.15
CA GLU A 24 -4.33 2.90 23.49
C GLU A 24 -4.34 1.43 23.91
N HIS A 25 -4.86 0.55 23.05
CA HIS A 25 -4.96 -0.88 23.36
C HIS A 25 -3.58 -1.55 23.47
N SER A 26 -2.61 -1.15 22.64
CA SER A 26 -1.27 -1.75 22.65
C SER A 26 -0.30 -1.09 23.63
N GLY A 27 -0.68 0.02 24.28
CA GLY A 27 0.19 0.82 25.13
C GLY A 27 1.37 1.46 24.39
N LYS A 28 1.26 1.62 23.06
CA LYS A 28 2.32 2.16 22.20
C LYS A 28 2.04 3.59 21.79
N SER A 29 3.08 4.29 21.34
CA SER A 29 2.93 5.61 20.76
C SER A 29 2.11 5.57 19.46
N MET A 30 1.41 6.66 19.16
CA MET A 30 0.68 6.85 17.89
C MET A 30 1.56 6.52 16.67
N SER A 31 2.79 7.04 16.64
CA SER A 31 3.72 6.82 15.54
C SER A 31 4.09 5.35 15.38
N SER A 32 4.32 4.64 16.49
CA SER A 32 4.61 3.20 16.46
C SER A 32 3.41 2.38 15.98
N SER A 33 2.20 2.74 16.39
CA SER A 33 0.96 2.09 15.94
C SER A 33 0.70 2.34 14.47
N LEU A 34 0.98 3.54 13.98
CA LEU A 34 0.85 3.88 12.57
C LEU A 34 1.82 3.08 11.70
N ILE A 35 3.09 2.98 12.11
CA ILE A 35 4.09 2.15 11.43
C ILE A 35 3.64 0.69 11.42
N TYR A 36 3.17 0.17 12.55
CA TYR A 36 2.67 -1.21 12.64
C TYR A 36 1.54 -1.49 11.65
N LEU A 37 0.56 -0.59 11.54
CA LEU A 37 -0.54 -0.72 10.58
C LEU A 37 -0.03 -0.65 9.13
N ALA A 38 0.89 0.26 8.83
CA ALA A 38 1.48 0.40 7.51
C ALA A 38 2.27 -0.86 7.10
N GLU A 39 3.06 -1.45 8.01
CA GLU A 39 3.81 -2.69 7.77
C GLU A 39 2.88 -3.87 7.48
N ARG A 40 1.71 -3.93 8.12
CA ARG A 40 0.70 -4.96 7.89
C ARG A 40 -0.05 -4.76 6.56
N GLY A 41 -0.26 -3.51 6.15
CA GLY A 41 -0.94 -3.17 4.90
C GLY A 41 -0.05 -3.24 3.66
N ALA A 42 1.25 -3.00 3.81
CA ALA A 42 2.18 -2.94 2.67
C ALA A 42 2.17 -4.21 1.79
N PRO A 43 2.14 -5.45 2.32
CA PRO A 43 2.08 -6.65 1.49
C PRO A 43 0.82 -6.73 0.62
N ILE A 44 -0.33 -6.30 1.16
CA ILE A 44 -1.60 -6.29 0.43
C ILE A 44 -1.50 -5.33 -0.76
N PHE A 45 -0.96 -4.13 -0.53
CA PHE A 45 -0.79 -3.15 -1.59
C PHE A 45 0.20 -3.61 -2.68
N ILE A 46 1.31 -4.24 -2.27
CA ILE A 46 2.28 -4.82 -3.21
C ILE A 46 1.63 -5.91 -4.08
N GLU A 47 0.81 -6.77 -3.48
CA GLU A 47 0.11 -7.82 -4.21
C GLU A 47 -0.87 -7.24 -5.24
N GLU A 48 -1.66 -6.24 -4.85
CA GLU A 48 -2.60 -5.56 -5.75
C GLU A 48 -1.89 -4.83 -6.90
N MET A 49 -0.76 -4.17 -6.62
CA MET A 49 0.07 -3.57 -7.67
C MET A 49 0.60 -4.62 -8.66
N ASN A 50 1.06 -5.77 -8.16
CA ASN A 50 1.56 -6.85 -9.02
C ASN A 50 0.44 -7.42 -9.92
N LYS A 51 -0.77 -7.59 -9.39
CA LYS A 51 -1.94 -8.00 -10.18
C LYS A 51 -2.23 -6.99 -11.28
N PHE A 52 -2.22 -5.70 -10.94
CA PHE A 52 -2.49 -4.63 -11.90
C PHE A 52 -1.46 -4.58 -13.04
N GLU A 53 -0.18 -4.75 -12.75
CA GLU A 53 0.87 -4.82 -13.77
C GLU A 53 0.72 -6.07 -14.65
N ALA A 54 0.33 -7.22 -14.09
CA ALA A 54 0.00 -8.41 -14.87
C ALA A 54 -1.19 -8.18 -15.81
N TYR A 55 -2.24 -7.49 -15.35
CA TYR A 55 -3.39 -7.12 -16.20
C TYR A 55 -2.98 -6.19 -17.35
N LYS A 56 -2.15 -5.18 -17.09
CA LYS A 56 -1.61 -4.31 -18.16
C LYS A 56 -0.85 -5.10 -19.21
N ALA A 57 0.01 -6.01 -18.78
CA ALA A 57 0.79 -6.85 -19.69
C ALA A 57 -0.12 -7.74 -20.57
N LEU A 58 -1.17 -8.32 -19.98
CA LEU A 58 -2.17 -9.11 -20.72
C LEU A 58 -2.96 -8.25 -21.71
N ALA A 59 -3.40 -7.06 -21.31
CA ALA A 59 -4.11 -6.13 -22.18
C ALA A 59 -3.25 -5.68 -23.37
N ALA A 60 -1.95 -5.42 -23.14
CA ALA A 60 -1.00 -5.07 -24.19
C ALA A 60 -0.80 -6.23 -25.19
N LYS A 61 -0.70 -7.47 -24.71
CA LYS A 61 -0.59 -8.66 -25.58
C LYS A 61 -1.84 -8.83 -26.45
N ARG A 62 -3.04 -8.70 -25.88
CA ARG A 62 -4.30 -8.80 -26.64
C ARG A 62 -4.37 -7.78 -27.78
N LYS A 63 -4.04 -6.51 -27.51
CA LYS A 63 -3.96 -5.48 -28.56
C LYS A 63 -2.93 -5.78 -29.65
N ALA A 64 -1.79 -6.35 -29.27
CA ALA A 64 -0.75 -6.72 -30.24
C ALA A 64 -1.15 -7.91 -31.11
N GLU A 65 -1.94 -8.86 -30.58
CA GLU A 65 -2.47 -10.00 -31.33
C GLU A 65 -3.64 -9.60 -32.25
N GLU A 66 -4.53 -8.71 -31.80
CA GLU A 66 -5.60 -8.15 -32.64
C GLU A 66 -5.05 -7.39 -33.85
N ASN A 67 -4.00 -6.59 -33.67
CA ASN A 67 -3.35 -5.87 -34.78
C ASN A 67 -2.66 -6.79 -35.80
N LYS A 68 -2.24 -8.01 -35.39
CA LYS A 68 -1.63 -8.99 -36.30
C LYS A 68 -2.68 -9.77 -37.11
N ASN A 69 -3.90 -9.93 -36.61
CA ASN A 69 -4.98 -10.65 -37.29
C ASN A 69 -5.80 -9.75 -38.23
N HIS A 70 -5.50 -8.45 -38.31
CA HIS A 70 -6.13 -7.48 -39.22
C HIS A 70 -5.15 -6.84 -40.22
N SER A 71 -3.92 -7.36 -40.29
CA SER A 71 -2.96 -7.11 -41.39
C SER A 71 -2.88 -8.32 -42.30
#